data_AF-A0A1G3PY85-F1
#
_entry.id   AF-A0A1G3PY85-F1
#
_cell.length_a   1.000
_cell.length_b   1.000
_cell.length_c   1.000
_cell.angle_alpha   90.00
_cell.angle_beta   90.00
_cell.angle_gamma   90.00
#
_symmetry.space_group_name_H-M   'P 1'
#
loop_
_entity.id
_entity.type
_entity.pdbx_description
1 polymer ?
#
loop_
_entity_poly.entity_id
_entity_poly.type
_entity_poly.pdbx_seq_one_letter_code
_entity_poly.pdbx_strand_id
1 'polypeptide(L)'
;MTQIEAAKKGTITPEIKSVAEKEGIDVNGLLESVANGEAVILKNNIHDVAPVGVGKDLLTKVNANIGTSPDRMDIELELAKLAISEKYGADTVMDLSLGAILNKVRTRILETAKIPLGTVPIYQVGFEISKKKKKIAEMTIDEYLAVIETQAKEGVDFMTVHAGLTRKAWEYVQTGGRILDVVSRGGSMLCVWMEVNHAENPLYTYYDRILEIAYKYDVTLSLGDGMRPGATADASDRAQIEELITLGELGRRAREANVQVMIEGPGHVPLDQVETNIRLQKTLCDNAPFYILG
;
A
#
# COMPACT_ATOMS: atom_id res chain seq x y z
N MET A 1 11.48 -1.48 17.05
CA MET A 1 12.22 -2.40 16.19
C MET A 1 11.20 -3.01 15.26
N THR A 2 11.40 -2.89 13.96
CA THR A 2 10.49 -3.47 12.96
C THR A 2 10.78 -4.95 12.75
N GLN A 3 9.86 -5.70 12.14
CA GLN A 3 10.08 -7.13 11.84
C GLN A 3 11.30 -7.35 10.92
N ILE A 4 11.49 -6.51 9.90
CA ILE A 4 12.67 -6.59 9.01
C ILE A 4 13.98 -6.25 9.76
N GLU A 5 13.96 -5.29 10.69
CA GLU A 5 15.14 -4.98 11.50
C GLU A 5 15.49 -6.15 12.44
N ALA A 6 14.48 -6.74 13.08
CA ALA A 6 14.64 -7.91 13.93
C ALA A 6 15.20 -9.10 13.14
N ALA A 7 14.66 -9.34 11.95
CA ALA A 7 15.09 -10.41 11.05
C ALA A 7 16.54 -10.25 10.58
N LYS A 8 16.95 -9.05 10.17
CA LYS A 8 18.36 -8.74 9.83
C LYS A 8 19.33 -8.97 10.99
N LYS A 9 18.85 -8.83 12.23
CA LYS A 9 19.62 -9.12 13.46
C LYS A 9 19.55 -10.59 13.88
N GLY A 10 18.90 -11.46 13.12
CA GLY A 10 18.72 -12.87 13.45
C GLY A 10 17.73 -13.13 14.58
N THR A 11 16.85 -12.18 14.89
CA THR A 11 15.87 -12.30 15.99
C THR A 11 14.56 -12.89 15.48
N ILE A 12 14.21 -14.09 15.94
CA ILE A 12 12.89 -14.67 15.73
C ILE A 12 11.90 -14.01 16.69
N THR A 13 11.07 -13.11 16.18
CA THR A 13 10.00 -12.47 16.94
C THR A 13 8.83 -13.42 17.15
N PRO A 14 7.95 -13.15 18.14
CA PRO A 14 6.68 -13.88 18.28
C PRO A 14 5.84 -13.85 17.00
N GLU A 15 5.88 -12.75 16.25
CA GLU A 15 5.15 -12.61 14.99
C GLU A 15 5.68 -13.53 13.89
N ILE A 16 6.99 -13.53 13.66
CA ILE A 16 7.63 -14.42 12.67
C ILE A 16 7.37 -15.88 13.03
N LYS A 17 7.49 -16.24 14.31
CA LYS A 17 7.19 -17.58 14.78
C LYS A 17 5.73 -17.97 14.53
N SER A 18 4.78 -17.08 14.86
CA SER A 18 3.34 -17.31 14.64
C SER A 18 3.01 -17.51 13.16
N VAL A 19 3.60 -16.69 12.27
CA VAL A 19 3.41 -16.83 10.82
C VAL A 19 4.00 -18.15 10.31
N ALA A 20 5.22 -18.51 10.72
CA ALA A 20 5.84 -19.77 10.30
C ALA A 20 5.02 -20.99 10.75
N GLU A 21 4.50 -20.98 11.98
CA GLU A 21 3.65 -22.05 12.52
C GLU A 21 2.32 -22.15 11.75
N LYS A 22 1.67 -21.01 11.45
CA LYS A 22 0.41 -20.98 10.70
C LYS A 22 0.57 -21.47 9.25
N GLU A 23 1.69 -21.15 8.62
CA GLU A 23 1.99 -21.51 7.23
C GLU A 23 2.63 -22.90 7.10
N GLY A 24 3.07 -23.50 8.22
CA GLY A 24 3.69 -24.82 8.23
C GLY A 24 5.09 -24.85 7.60
N ILE A 25 5.85 -23.75 7.70
CA ILE A 25 7.18 -23.60 7.11
C ILE A 25 8.29 -23.47 8.17
N ASP A 26 9.54 -23.62 7.74
CA ASP A 26 10.70 -23.39 8.63
C ASP A 26 10.81 -21.91 9.02
N VAL A 27 10.92 -21.66 10.32
CA VAL A 27 10.99 -20.31 10.88
C VAL A 27 12.26 -19.58 10.47
N ASN A 28 13.38 -20.29 10.24
CA ASN A 28 14.62 -19.66 9.79
C ASN A 28 14.54 -19.27 8.32
N GLY A 29 13.90 -20.09 7.47
CA GLY A 29 13.59 -19.73 6.09
C GLY A 29 12.69 -18.48 5.98
N LEU A 30 11.68 -18.37 6.84
CA LEU A 30 10.86 -17.15 6.91
C LEU A 30 11.68 -15.95 7.41
N LEU A 31 12.49 -16.12 8.46
CA LEU A 31 13.37 -15.09 9.00
C LEU A 31 14.28 -14.52 7.92
N GLU A 32 14.91 -15.39 7.12
CA GLU A 32 15.76 -14.99 6.00
C GLU A 32 14.97 -14.24 4.92
N SER A 33 13.79 -14.74 4.55
CA SER A 33 12.90 -14.09 3.58
C SER A 33 12.48 -12.69 4.03
N VAL A 34 12.18 -12.51 5.32
CA VAL A 34 11.86 -11.20 5.91
C VAL A 34 13.08 -10.29 5.94
N ALA A 35 14.27 -10.80 6.33
CA ALA A 35 15.51 -10.03 6.36
C ALA A 35 15.91 -9.48 4.98
N ASN A 36 15.68 -10.28 3.92
CA ASN A 36 15.93 -9.92 2.53
C ASN A 36 14.80 -9.08 1.91
N GLY A 37 13.67 -8.94 2.60
CA GLY A 37 12.48 -8.24 2.10
C GLY A 37 11.77 -8.98 0.97
N GLU A 38 11.95 -10.30 0.85
CA GLU A 38 11.20 -11.20 -0.04
C GLU A 38 9.86 -11.64 0.58
N ALA A 39 9.71 -11.43 1.90
CA ALA A 39 8.47 -11.54 2.65
C ALA A 39 8.32 -10.37 3.62
N VAL A 40 7.08 -10.03 3.96
CA VAL A 40 6.73 -9.04 4.98
C VAL A 40 5.76 -9.64 5.99
N ILE A 41 5.74 -9.08 7.19
CA ILE A 41 4.82 -9.43 8.28
C ILE A 41 3.96 -8.21 8.55
N LEU A 42 2.69 -8.30 8.19
CA LEU A 42 1.70 -7.24 8.36
C LEU A 42 1.22 -7.23 9.81
N LYS A 43 1.82 -6.36 10.62
CA LYS A 43 1.39 -6.07 11.98
C LYS A 43 2.01 -4.76 12.47
N ASN A 44 1.20 -3.71 12.58
CA ASN A 44 1.62 -2.50 13.26
C ASN A 44 1.85 -2.80 14.76
N ASN A 45 2.88 -2.20 15.36
CA ASN A 45 3.26 -2.46 16.74
C ASN A 45 2.23 -1.99 17.80
N ILE A 46 1.21 -1.23 17.39
CA ILE A 46 0.08 -0.80 18.21
C ILE A 46 -1.14 -1.73 18.06
N HIS A 47 -1.29 -2.40 16.90
CA HIS A 47 -2.50 -3.15 16.58
C HIS A 47 -2.46 -4.55 17.20
N ASP A 48 -3.42 -4.85 18.06
CA ASP A 48 -3.58 -6.17 18.68
C ASP A 48 -4.31 -7.13 17.73
N VAL A 49 -3.62 -7.51 16.65
CA VAL A 49 -4.12 -8.41 15.61
C VAL A 49 -3.17 -9.57 15.37
N ALA A 50 -3.69 -10.68 14.86
CA ALA A 50 -2.85 -11.79 14.41
C ALA A 50 -2.00 -11.34 13.20
N PRO A 51 -0.67 -11.56 13.22
CA PRO A 51 0.19 -11.18 12.11
C PRO A 51 -0.13 -12.03 10.86
N VAL A 52 0.00 -11.41 9.69
CA VAL A 52 -0.10 -12.11 8.39
C VAL A 52 1.21 -11.94 7.64
N GLY A 53 1.79 -13.07 7.22
CA GLY A 53 2.94 -13.06 6.32
C GLY A 53 2.51 -12.93 4.85
N VAL A 54 3.21 -12.13 4.07
CA VAL A 54 2.99 -12.00 2.62
C VAL A 54 4.33 -12.09 1.91
N GLY A 55 4.47 -13.00 0.94
CA GLY A 55 5.68 -13.09 0.12
C GLY A 55 6.11 -14.51 -0.21
N LYS A 56 7.41 -14.66 -0.45
CA LYS A 56 8.06 -15.90 -0.88
C LYS A 56 7.76 -17.08 0.05
N ASP A 57 7.48 -18.24 -0.55
CA ASP A 57 7.21 -19.53 0.12
C ASP A 57 6.01 -19.54 1.08
N LEU A 58 5.20 -18.48 1.09
CA LEU A 58 3.93 -18.39 1.82
C LEU A 58 2.76 -18.67 0.89
N LEU A 59 1.61 -19.06 1.45
CA LEU A 59 0.37 -19.16 0.67
C LEU A 59 0.01 -17.80 0.06
N THR A 60 -0.62 -17.80 -1.12
CA THR A 60 -1.17 -16.59 -1.71
C THR A 60 -2.21 -15.99 -0.76
N LYS A 61 -2.10 -14.68 -0.52
CA LYS A 61 -2.98 -13.94 0.38
C LYS A 61 -4.00 -13.12 -0.42
N VAL A 62 -5.22 -13.00 0.10
CA VAL A 62 -6.32 -12.26 -0.52
C VAL A 62 -6.73 -11.07 0.34
N ASN A 63 -6.82 -9.89 -0.26
CA ASN A 63 -7.32 -8.69 0.39
C ASN A 63 -8.79 -8.40 0.00
N ALA A 64 -9.60 -7.96 0.97
CA ALA A 64 -10.94 -7.45 0.72
C ALA A 64 -11.01 -5.93 0.91
N ASN A 65 -11.48 -5.20 -0.10
CA ASN A 65 -11.71 -3.76 0.01
C ASN A 65 -13.12 -3.48 0.56
N ILE A 66 -13.17 -2.73 1.67
CA ILE A 66 -14.42 -2.20 2.24
C ILE A 66 -14.30 -0.67 2.37
N GLY A 67 -15.34 -0.03 2.88
CA GLY A 67 -15.35 1.40 3.18
C GLY A 67 -16.60 2.12 2.67
N THR A 68 -16.83 3.29 3.24
CA THR A 68 -17.95 4.16 2.91
C THR A 68 -17.70 5.01 1.67
N SER A 69 -18.78 5.54 1.10
CA SER A 69 -18.74 6.58 0.06
C SER A 69 -19.63 7.75 0.46
N PRO A 70 -19.50 8.93 -0.17
CA PRO A 70 -20.41 10.05 0.09
C PRO A 70 -21.90 9.71 -0.09
N ASP A 71 -22.22 8.73 -0.93
CA ASP A 71 -23.59 8.28 -1.19
C ASP A 71 -24.13 7.32 -0.12
N ARG A 72 -23.23 6.62 0.60
CA ARG A 72 -23.61 5.64 1.64
C ARG A 72 -22.55 5.58 2.74
N MET A 73 -22.92 6.12 3.90
CA MET A 73 -22.09 6.23 5.11
C MET A 73 -22.77 5.52 6.28
N ASP A 74 -22.44 4.25 6.49
CA ASP A 74 -23.05 3.41 7.54
C ASP A 74 -22.00 2.49 8.17
N ILE A 75 -21.73 2.71 9.46
CA ILE A 75 -20.72 1.97 10.22
C ILE A 75 -21.11 0.49 10.35
N GLU A 76 -22.37 0.20 10.65
CA GLU A 76 -22.84 -1.18 10.88
C GLU A 76 -22.78 -1.98 9.59
N LEU A 77 -23.02 -1.34 8.44
CA LEU A 77 -22.82 -1.96 7.14
C LEU A 77 -21.34 -2.29 6.87
N GLU A 78 -20.42 -1.39 7.19
CA GLU A 78 -18.99 -1.67 7.01
C GLU A 78 -18.49 -2.78 7.95
N LEU A 79 -18.99 -2.83 9.19
CA LEU A 79 -18.71 -3.94 10.11
C LEU A 79 -19.32 -5.27 9.61
N ALA A 80 -20.51 -5.24 9.01
CA ALA A 80 -21.10 -6.42 8.39
C ALA A 80 -20.27 -6.92 7.19
N LYS A 81 -19.72 -6.01 6.37
CA LYS A 81 -18.79 -6.37 5.28
C LYS A 81 -17.49 -6.97 5.83
N LEU A 82 -16.90 -6.36 6.86
CA LEU A 82 -15.71 -6.91 7.54
C LEU A 82 -15.95 -8.35 8.00
N ALA A 83 -17.07 -8.60 8.69
CA ALA A 83 -17.43 -9.94 9.16
C ALA A 83 -17.62 -10.94 8.02
N ILE A 84 -18.17 -10.51 6.88
CA ILE A 84 -18.31 -11.35 5.68
C ILE A 84 -16.93 -11.64 5.07
N SER A 85 -16.05 -10.65 4.95
CA SER A 85 -14.70 -10.82 4.42
C SER A 85 -13.91 -11.84 5.23
N GLU A 86 -13.92 -11.72 6.56
CA GLU A 86 -13.27 -12.69 7.46
C GLU A 86 -13.88 -14.08 7.34
N LYS A 87 -15.22 -14.18 7.31
CA LYS A 87 -15.93 -15.46 7.22
C LYS A 87 -15.56 -16.25 5.97
N TYR A 88 -15.34 -15.57 4.85
CA TYR A 88 -15.02 -16.21 3.57
C TYR A 88 -13.52 -16.22 3.24
N GLY A 89 -12.66 -15.88 4.22
CA GLY A 89 -11.23 -16.14 4.14
C GLY A 89 -10.39 -15.03 3.53
N ALA A 90 -10.81 -13.77 3.62
CA ALA A 90 -9.89 -12.66 3.37
C ALA A 90 -8.76 -12.68 4.41
N ASP A 91 -7.51 -12.59 3.96
CA ASP A 91 -6.32 -12.55 4.83
C ASP A 91 -6.06 -11.15 5.35
N THR A 92 -6.46 -10.13 4.59
CA THR A 92 -6.38 -8.72 4.97
C THR A 92 -7.62 -7.98 4.49
N VAL A 93 -7.81 -6.79 5.03
CA VAL A 93 -8.87 -5.87 4.62
C VAL A 93 -8.25 -4.49 4.41
N MET A 94 -8.76 -3.74 3.44
CA MET A 94 -8.46 -2.31 3.35
C MET A 94 -9.71 -1.47 3.59
N ASP A 95 -9.57 -0.46 4.45
CA ASP A 95 -10.55 0.60 4.59
C ASP A 95 -10.29 1.71 3.57
N LEU A 96 -11.13 1.76 2.54
CA LEU A 96 -11.11 2.76 1.48
C LEU A 96 -12.19 3.84 1.69
N SER A 97 -12.65 4.01 2.93
CA SER A 97 -13.72 4.93 3.29
C SER A 97 -13.45 6.36 2.85
N LEU A 98 -14.49 6.94 2.28
CA LEU A 98 -14.62 8.37 2.04
C LEU A 98 -15.76 8.96 2.86
N GLY A 99 -15.72 10.28 3.05
CA GLY A 99 -16.81 11.04 3.63
C GLY A 99 -16.63 11.35 5.12
N ALA A 100 -17.64 12.00 5.69
CA ALA A 100 -17.54 12.68 6.99
C ALA A 100 -17.32 11.76 8.19
N ILE A 101 -17.61 10.47 8.05
CA ILE A 101 -17.47 9.49 9.12
C ILE A 101 -16.25 8.58 8.97
N LEU A 102 -15.37 8.82 7.99
CA LEU A 102 -14.26 7.90 7.67
C LEU A 102 -13.41 7.54 8.91
N ASN A 103 -13.10 8.51 9.78
CA ASN A 103 -12.32 8.25 11.00
C ASN A 103 -13.09 7.32 11.96
N LYS A 104 -14.40 7.54 12.13
CA LYS A 104 -15.23 6.69 12.99
C LYS A 104 -15.32 5.28 12.43
N VAL A 105 -15.49 5.14 11.11
CA VAL A 105 -15.53 3.84 10.43
C VAL A 105 -14.22 3.09 10.67
N ARG A 106 -13.07 3.73 10.40
CA ARG A 106 -11.76 3.12 10.59
C ARG A 106 -11.51 2.70 12.04
N THR A 107 -11.82 3.55 13.03
CA THR A 107 -11.70 3.20 14.44
C THR A 107 -12.52 1.95 14.78
N ARG A 108 -13.78 1.88 14.33
CA ARG A 108 -14.63 0.72 14.61
C ARG A 108 -14.15 -0.54 13.89
N ILE A 109 -13.59 -0.42 12.69
CA ILE A 109 -12.95 -1.55 11.98
C ILE A 109 -11.74 -2.05 12.77
N LEU A 110 -10.82 -1.16 13.17
CA LEU A 110 -9.63 -1.52 13.96
C LEU A 110 -10.00 -2.20 15.30
N GLU A 111 -11.05 -1.73 15.97
CA GLU A 111 -11.54 -2.35 17.22
C GLU A 111 -12.13 -3.77 17.01
N THR A 112 -12.55 -4.11 15.79
CA THR A 112 -13.34 -5.32 15.51
C THR A 112 -12.57 -6.35 14.68
N ALA A 113 -11.67 -5.90 13.81
CA ALA A 113 -10.96 -6.73 12.85
C ALA A 113 -10.04 -7.74 13.53
N LYS A 114 -10.02 -8.96 13.00
CA LYS A 114 -9.14 -10.05 13.41
C LYS A 114 -8.01 -10.32 12.42
N ILE A 115 -8.00 -9.55 11.33
CA ILE A 115 -7.05 -9.59 10.23
C ILE A 115 -6.47 -8.19 10.00
N PRO A 116 -5.24 -8.06 9.48
CA PRO A 116 -4.60 -6.77 9.29
C PRO A 116 -5.40 -5.80 8.41
N LEU A 117 -5.38 -4.53 8.81
CA LEU A 117 -6.06 -3.44 8.14
C LEU A 117 -5.08 -2.57 7.35
N GLY A 118 -5.38 -2.37 6.07
CA GLY A 118 -4.71 -1.40 5.21
C GLY A 118 -5.53 -0.15 4.91
N THR A 119 -4.86 0.92 4.49
CA THR A 119 -5.52 2.17 4.05
C THR A 119 -4.79 2.80 2.87
N VAL A 120 -5.42 3.83 2.29
CA VAL A 120 -4.78 4.75 1.33
C VAL A 120 -4.82 6.16 1.92
N PRO A 121 -3.78 6.62 2.65
CA PRO A 121 -3.83 7.87 3.42
C PRO A 121 -4.25 9.11 2.63
N ILE A 122 -3.88 9.19 1.34
CA ILE A 122 -4.24 10.32 0.46
C ILE A 122 -5.76 10.53 0.34
N TYR A 123 -6.58 9.49 0.54
CA TYR A 123 -8.03 9.61 0.49
C TYR A 123 -8.57 10.44 1.65
N GLN A 124 -8.08 10.19 2.86
CA GLN A 124 -8.42 11.02 4.01
C GLN A 124 -7.86 12.44 3.86
N VAL A 125 -6.64 12.58 3.33
CA VAL A 125 -6.06 13.91 3.06
C VAL A 125 -6.97 14.68 2.11
N GLY A 126 -7.39 14.08 0.99
CA GLY A 126 -8.33 14.70 0.05
C GLY A 126 -9.63 15.16 0.72
N PHE A 127 -10.17 14.33 1.61
CA PHE A 127 -11.36 14.69 2.37
C PHE A 127 -11.13 15.88 3.32
N GLU A 128 -10.05 15.88 4.09
CA GLU A 128 -9.73 16.97 5.02
C GLU A 128 -9.38 18.28 4.31
N ILE A 129 -8.71 18.21 3.15
CA ILE A 129 -8.45 19.35 2.27
C ILE A 129 -9.77 19.93 1.74
N SER A 130 -10.69 19.06 1.29
CA SER A 130 -12.01 19.49 0.83
C SER A 130 -12.83 20.18 1.93
N LYS A 131 -12.74 19.73 3.19
CA LYS A 131 -13.40 20.39 4.33
C LYS A 131 -12.91 21.81 4.57
N LYS A 132 -11.63 22.09 4.25
CA LYS A 132 -11.05 23.43 4.30
C LYS A 132 -11.41 24.28 3.07
N LYS A 133 -12.28 23.79 2.18
CA LYS A 133 -12.64 24.40 0.88
C LYS A 133 -11.43 24.64 -0.04
N LYS A 134 -10.39 23.83 0.13
CA LYS A 134 -9.18 23.86 -0.71
C LYS A 134 -9.24 22.75 -1.76
N LYS A 135 -8.48 22.92 -2.83
CA LYS A 135 -8.27 21.89 -3.85
C LYS A 135 -7.15 20.95 -3.41
N ILE A 136 -7.15 19.71 -3.91
CA ILE A 136 -6.09 18.75 -3.62
C ILE A 136 -4.69 19.26 -3.98
N ALA A 137 -4.59 20.09 -5.03
CA ALA A 137 -3.34 20.74 -5.42
C ALA A 137 -2.75 21.70 -4.37
N GLU A 138 -3.54 22.14 -3.37
CA GLU A 138 -3.09 22.99 -2.28
C GLU A 138 -2.66 22.20 -1.03
N MET A 139 -2.67 20.86 -1.10
CA MET A 139 -2.17 19.98 -0.05
C MET A 139 -0.69 20.24 0.22
N THR A 140 -0.31 20.41 1.48
CA THR A 140 1.10 20.40 1.88
C THR A 140 1.57 19.01 2.29
N ILE A 141 2.88 18.76 2.22
CA ILE A 141 3.45 17.50 2.70
C ILE A 141 3.19 17.27 4.19
N ASP A 142 3.18 18.33 5.01
CA ASP A 142 2.94 18.19 6.45
C ASP A 142 1.47 17.80 6.74
N GLU A 143 0.51 18.22 5.90
CA GLU A 143 -0.88 17.73 6.01
C GLU A 143 -0.98 16.24 5.68
N TYR A 144 -0.23 15.76 4.67
CA TYR A 144 -0.15 14.34 4.35
C TYR A 144 0.51 13.54 5.48
N LEU A 145 1.66 14.01 5.98
CA LEU A 145 2.40 13.34 7.06
C LEU A 145 1.64 13.34 8.38
N ALA A 146 0.81 14.36 8.65
CA ALA A 146 -0.07 14.34 9.81
C ALA A 146 -1.09 13.20 9.71
N VAL A 147 -1.70 12.99 8.54
CA VAL A 147 -2.66 11.89 8.34
C VAL A 147 -1.99 10.53 8.44
N ILE A 148 -0.82 10.34 7.81
CA ILE A 148 -0.11 9.07 7.87
C ILE A 148 0.30 8.72 9.30
N GLU A 149 0.79 9.71 10.08
CA GLU A 149 1.13 9.46 11.49
C GLU A 149 -0.12 9.20 12.35
N THR A 150 -1.22 9.91 12.12
CA THR A 150 -2.48 9.65 12.83
C THR A 150 -2.96 8.21 12.59
N GLN A 151 -3.00 7.76 11.35
CA GLN A 151 -3.42 6.38 11.05
C GLN A 151 -2.46 5.33 11.60
N ALA A 152 -1.15 5.61 11.59
CA ALA A 152 -0.16 4.71 12.17
C ALA A 152 -0.33 4.58 13.70
N LYS A 153 -0.63 5.69 14.40
CA LYS A 153 -0.97 5.70 15.83
C LYS A 153 -2.27 4.96 16.14
N GLU A 154 -3.22 4.92 15.21
CA GLU A 154 -4.48 4.21 15.36
C GLU A 154 -4.30 2.68 15.23
N GLY A 155 -3.23 2.21 14.58
CA GLY A 155 -2.94 0.79 14.41
C GLY A 155 -3.13 0.27 12.98
N VAL A 156 -3.16 1.12 11.96
CA VAL A 156 -3.17 0.64 10.56
C VAL A 156 -1.90 -0.15 10.26
N ASP A 157 -2.02 -1.37 9.75
CA ASP A 157 -0.91 -2.32 9.56
C ASP A 157 -0.10 -2.07 8.30
N PHE A 158 -0.76 -1.64 7.23
CA PHE A 158 -0.10 -1.29 5.98
C PHE A 158 -0.77 -0.12 5.28
N MET A 159 0.01 0.63 4.50
CA MET A 159 -0.50 1.84 3.83
C MET A 159 -0.05 1.89 2.38
N THR A 160 -1.01 2.10 1.49
CA THR A 160 -0.73 2.36 0.09
C THR A 160 -0.21 3.79 -0.09
N VAL A 161 1.04 3.91 -0.52
CA VAL A 161 1.73 5.19 -0.76
C VAL A 161 2.15 5.24 -2.23
N HIS A 162 1.54 6.16 -2.98
CA HIS A 162 1.79 6.36 -4.41
C HIS A 162 3.05 7.22 -4.63
N ALA A 163 4.18 6.82 -4.06
CA ALA A 163 5.45 7.55 -4.18
C ALA A 163 6.22 7.21 -5.47
N GLY A 164 5.91 6.08 -6.14
CA GLY A 164 6.54 5.71 -7.42
C GLY A 164 6.06 6.55 -8.61
N LEU A 165 4.92 7.23 -8.47
CA LEU A 165 4.35 8.10 -9.49
C LEU A 165 5.18 9.38 -9.62
N THR A 166 6.15 9.39 -10.52
CA THR A 166 6.98 10.59 -10.79
C THR A 166 6.38 11.44 -11.91
N ARG A 167 6.86 12.68 -12.06
CA ARG A 167 6.54 13.51 -13.23
C ARG A 167 6.86 12.82 -14.53
N LYS A 168 7.97 12.08 -14.59
CA LYS A 168 8.38 11.34 -15.79
C LYS A 168 7.37 10.27 -16.17
N ALA A 169 6.85 9.50 -15.21
CA ALA A 169 5.80 8.53 -15.47
C ALA A 169 4.50 9.23 -15.93
N TRP A 170 4.17 10.39 -15.36
CA TRP A 170 3.03 11.21 -15.77
C TRP A 170 3.16 11.75 -17.21
N GLU A 171 4.35 12.24 -17.59
CA GLU A 171 4.64 12.70 -18.96
C GLU A 171 4.41 11.59 -20.00
N TYR A 172 4.69 10.32 -19.66
CA TYR A 172 4.39 9.19 -20.53
C TYR A 172 2.89 8.93 -20.69
N VAL A 173 2.05 9.21 -19.70
CA VAL A 173 0.59 9.16 -19.89
C VAL A 173 0.15 10.27 -20.84
N GLN A 174 0.62 11.50 -20.62
CA GLN A 174 0.26 12.67 -21.43
C GLN A 174 0.66 12.54 -22.90
N THR A 175 1.74 11.82 -23.18
CA THR A 175 2.29 11.63 -24.55
C THR A 175 2.00 10.25 -25.13
N GLY A 176 1.58 9.29 -24.31
CA GLY A 176 1.45 7.87 -24.67
C GLY A 176 0.11 7.48 -25.28
N GLY A 177 -0.91 8.33 -25.18
CA GLY A 177 -2.21 8.10 -25.81
C GLY A 177 -3.00 6.94 -25.21
N ARG A 178 -2.97 6.78 -23.88
CA ARG A 178 -3.80 5.80 -23.17
C ARG A 178 -5.27 5.95 -23.55
N ILE A 179 -5.99 4.83 -23.61
CA ILE A 179 -7.44 4.83 -23.75
C ILE A 179 -8.08 5.33 -22.45
N LEU A 180 -7.59 4.85 -21.31
CA LEU A 180 -8.00 5.31 -19.98
C LEU A 180 -6.78 5.86 -19.24
N ASP A 181 -6.68 7.20 -19.16
CA ASP A 181 -5.55 7.96 -18.60
C ASP A 181 -4.98 7.38 -17.27
N VAL A 182 -5.46 7.90 -16.13
CA VAL A 182 -5.02 7.49 -14.79
C VAL A 182 -6.23 7.01 -14.03
N VAL A 183 -6.36 5.69 -13.88
CA VAL A 183 -7.48 5.06 -13.17
C VAL A 183 -7.24 4.89 -11.67
N SER A 184 -6.02 5.13 -11.20
CA SER A 184 -5.75 5.23 -9.77
C SER A 184 -6.31 6.52 -9.20
N ARG A 185 -7.19 6.42 -8.19
CA ARG A 185 -7.68 7.61 -7.47
C ARG A 185 -6.53 8.34 -6.77
N GLY A 186 -5.67 7.61 -6.06
CA GLY A 186 -4.51 8.22 -5.40
C GLY A 186 -3.52 8.80 -6.41
N GLY A 187 -3.29 8.08 -7.51
CA GLY A 187 -2.44 8.54 -8.60
C GLY A 187 -2.95 9.82 -9.26
N SER A 188 -4.23 9.86 -9.66
CA SER A 188 -4.84 11.03 -10.29
C SER A 188 -4.82 12.28 -9.40
N MET A 189 -5.02 12.13 -8.09
CA MET A 189 -4.89 13.23 -7.13
C MET A 189 -3.47 13.83 -7.14
N LEU A 190 -2.44 12.99 -7.24
CA LEU A 190 -1.04 13.43 -7.28
C LEU A 190 -0.64 13.99 -8.65
N CYS A 191 -1.15 13.44 -9.76
CA CYS A 191 -0.98 14.04 -11.08
C CYS A 191 -1.50 15.49 -11.10
N VAL A 192 -2.70 15.73 -10.58
CA VAL A 192 -3.27 17.08 -10.45
C VAL A 192 -2.39 17.97 -9.58
N TRP A 193 -1.87 17.45 -8.48
CA TRP A 193 -0.97 18.21 -7.60
C TRP A 193 0.33 18.61 -8.34
N MET A 194 0.98 17.67 -9.02
CA MET A 194 2.23 17.92 -9.76
C MET A 194 2.03 18.90 -10.91
N GLU A 195 0.90 18.81 -11.61
CA GLU A 195 0.56 19.69 -12.72
C GLU A 195 0.41 21.14 -12.26
N VAL A 196 -0.37 21.37 -11.21
CA VAL A 196 -0.64 22.72 -10.69
C VAL A 196 0.58 23.35 -10.03
N ASN A 197 1.41 22.56 -9.34
CA ASN A 197 2.56 23.07 -8.61
C ASN A 197 3.86 23.09 -9.45
N HIS A 198 3.84 22.54 -10.67
CA HIS A 198 5.03 22.38 -11.51
C HIS A 198 6.22 21.75 -10.76
N ALA A 199 5.91 20.78 -9.88
CA ALA A 199 6.87 20.16 -8.98
C ALA A 199 6.80 18.63 -9.08
N GLU A 200 7.84 17.95 -8.58
CA GLU A 200 7.88 16.50 -8.45
C GLU A 200 6.88 16.02 -7.39
N ASN A 201 6.44 14.77 -7.47
CA ASN A 201 5.55 14.15 -6.51
C ASN A 201 6.09 14.38 -5.08
N PRO A 202 5.29 15.00 -4.19
CA PRO A 202 5.73 15.31 -2.85
C PRO A 202 5.99 14.03 -2.04
N LEU A 203 5.30 12.93 -2.33
CA LEU A 203 5.51 11.65 -1.64
C LEU A 203 6.84 11.00 -2.06
N TYR A 204 7.26 11.20 -3.30
CA TYR A 204 8.59 10.80 -3.79
C TYR A 204 9.69 11.67 -3.15
N THR A 205 9.49 12.99 -3.18
CA THR A 205 10.47 13.99 -2.72
C THR A 205 10.74 13.87 -1.22
N TYR A 206 9.70 13.63 -0.43
CA TYR A 206 9.78 13.54 1.04
C TYR A 206 9.67 12.10 1.56
N TYR A 207 10.03 11.12 0.74
CA TYR A 207 9.87 9.70 1.06
C TYR A 207 10.54 9.31 2.39
N ASP A 208 11.71 9.88 2.71
CA ASP A 208 12.42 9.55 3.95
C ASP A 208 11.62 9.93 5.21
N ARG A 209 10.84 11.01 5.16
CA ARG A 209 9.92 11.41 6.26
C ARG A 209 8.75 10.42 6.42
N ILE A 210 8.33 9.78 5.32
CA ILE A 210 7.34 8.70 5.35
C ILE A 210 7.96 7.45 6.00
N LEU A 211 9.20 7.12 5.64
CA LEU A 211 9.94 5.99 6.22
C LEU A 211 10.14 6.14 7.72
N GLU A 212 10.45 7.35 8.22
CA GLU A 212 10.58 7.63 9.66
C GLU A 212 9.30 7.26 10.43
N ILE A 213 8.13 7.58 9.87
CA ILE A 213 6.84 7.25 10.48
C ILE A 213 6.59 5.74 10.39
N ALA A 214 6.77 5.14 9.21
CA ALA A 214 6.56 3.71 9.01
C ALA A 214 7.44 2.86 9.94
N TYR A 215 8.71 3.22 10.08
CA TYR A 215 9.65 2.55 10.99
C TYR A 215 9.22 2.65 12.46
N LYS A 216 8.73 3.81 12.90
CA LYS A 216 8.31 4.04 14.28
C LYS A 216 7.17 3.12 14.72
N TYR A 217 6.24 2.82 13.82
CA TYR A 217 5.03 2.02 14.12
C TYR A 217 5.04 0.61 13.49
N ASP A 218 6.12 0.24 12.80
CA ASP A 218 6.21 -1.00 12.01
C ASP A 218 5.07 -1.15 10.97
N VAL A 219 4.72 -0.04 10.34
CA VAL A 219 3.74 -0.03 9.24
C VAL A 219 4.44 -0.53 7.98
N THR A 220 3.87 -1.54 7.34
CA THR A 220 4.34 -1.98 6.03
C THR A 220 3.89 -0.99 4.96
N LEU A 221 4.81 -0.50 4.13
CA LEU A 221 4.42 0.33 2.99
C LEU A 221 4.03 -0.56 1.81
N SER A 222 2.80 -0.39 1.34
CA SER A 222 2.37 -0.89 0.04
C SER A 222 2.67 0.19 -1.00
N LEU A 223 3.69 0.02 -1.82
CA LEU A 223 4.10 1.05 -2.77
C LEU A 223 3.16 1.01 -3.97
N GLY A 224 2.27 1.99 -4.04
CA GLY A 224 1.08 2.00 -4.90
C GLY A 224 1.37 2.18 -6.37
N ASP A 225 0.52 1.58 -7.21
CA ASP A 225 0.59 1.57 -8.68
C ASP A 225 -0.25 2.71 -9.29
N GLY A 226 0.17 3.94 -9.06
CA GLY A 226 -0.51 5.15 -9.52
C GLY A 226 -0.75 5.20 -11.03
N MET A 227 0.10 4.56 -11.81
CA MET A 227 0.07 4.47 -13.28
C MET A 227 -0.37 3.09 -13.77
N ARG A 228 -1.10 2.29 -12.97
CA ARG A 228 -1.65 1.03 -13.48
C ARG A 228 -2.56 1.20 -14.71
N PRO A 229 -2.62 0.19 -15.61
CA PRO A 229 -3.50 0.22 -16.77
C PRO A 229 -4.97 0.01 -16.38
N GLY A 230 -5.85 0.88 -16.91
CA GLY A 230 -7.30 0.77 -16.77
C GLY A 230 -7.99 -0.01 -17.88
N ALA A 231 -7.30 -0.20 -19.00
CA ALA A 231 -7.75 -1.00 -20.13
C ALA A 231 -6.63 -1.93 -20.58
N THR A 232 -6.98 -3.07 -21.18
CA THR A 232 -5.99 -4.01 -21.72
C THR A 232 -5.12 -3.40 -22.82
N ALA A 233 -5.60 -2.36 -23.51
CA ALA A 233 -4.83 -1.61 -24.50
C ALA A 233 -3.73 -0.73 -23.88
N ASP A 234 -3.86 -0.38 -22.60
CA ASP A 234 -2.90 0.45 -21.85
C ASP A 234 -1.88 -0.41 -21.09
N ALA A 235 -2.03 -1.75 -21.15
CA ALA A 235 -1.20 -2.70 -20.41
C ALA A 235 0.27 -2.68 -20.87
N SER A 236 1.17 -2.72 -19.90
CA SER A 236 2.62 -2.73 -20.09
C SER A 236 3.16 -1.53 -20.90
N ASP A 237 2.46 -0.39 -20.81
CA ASP A 237 2.90 0.85 -21.42
C ASP A 237 4.08 1.49 -20.68
N ARG A 238 4.60 2.58 -21.26
CA ARG A 238 5.78 3.28 -20.70
C ARG A 238 5.53 3.83 -19.31
N ALA A 239 4.33 4.36 -19.04
CA ALA A 239 4.02 4.95 -17.75
C ALA A 239 3.98 3.89 -16.64
N GLN A 240 3.37 2.73 -16.89
CA GLN A 240 3.34 1.62 -15.95
C GLN A 240 4.76 1.12 -15.63
N ILE A 241 5.57 0.88 -16.67
CA ILE A 241 6.92 0.33 -16.47
C ILE A 241 7.85 1.36 -15.80
N GLU A 242 7.74 2.65 -16.13
CA GLU A 242 8.51 3.71 -15.48
C GLU A 242 8.20 3.80 -13.98
N GLU A 243 6.92 3.72 -13.60
CA GLU A 243 6.54 3.67 -12.19
C GLU A 243 7.11 2.42 -11.51
N LEU A 244 7.01 1.23 -12.12
CA LEU A 244 7.55 0.00 -11.55
C LEU A 244 9.07 0.07 -11.28
N ILE A 245 9.85 0.69 -12.19
CA ILE A 245 11.28 0.92 -11.99
C ILE A 245 11.49 1.79 -10.74
N THR A 246 10.74 2.89 -10.62
CA THR A 246 10.81 3.79 -9.47
C THR A 246 10.42 3.08 -8.17
N LEU A 247 9.38 2.25 -8.19
CA LEU A 247 8.94 1.46 -7.04
C LEU A 247 10.04 0.49 -6.55
N GLY A 248 10.82 -0.09 -7.47
CA GLY A 248 11.99 -0.90 -7.12
C GLY A 248 13.08 -0.11 -6.38
N GLU A 249 13.35 1.12 -6.82
CA GLU A 249 14.29 2.02 -6.13
C GLU A 249 13.81 2.43 -4.74
N LEU A 250 12.53 2.79 -4.63
CA LEU A 250 11.91 3.13 -3.34
C LEU A 250 11.86 1.93 -2.39
N GLY A 251 11.61 0.73 -2.91
CA GLY A 251 11.64 -0.51 -2.14
C GLY A 251 13.03 -0.79 -1.55
N ARG A 252 14.11 -0.57 -2.32
CA ARG A 252 15.49 -0.66 -1.79
C ARG A 252 15.74 0.35 -0.68
N ARG A 253 15.38 1.62 -0.89
CA ARG A 253 15.52 2.69 0.12
C ARG A 253 14.77 2.36 1.41
N ALA A 254 13.54 1.87 1.31
CA ALA A 254 12.75 1.46 2.47
C ALA A 254 13.40 0.31 3.24
N ARG A 255 13.91 -0.71 2.54
CA ARG A 255 14.66 -1.81 3.17
C ARG A 255 15.91 -1.31 3.88
N GLU A 256 16.67 -0.38 3.29
CA GLU A 256 17.83 0.24 3.95
C GLU A 256 17.42 0.97 5.25
N ALA A 257 16.25 1.63 5.25
CA ALA A 257 15.65 2.25 6.42
C ALA A 257 14.96 1.26 7.39
N ASN A 258 15.07 -0.05 7.16
CA ASN A 258 14.40 -1.11 7.92
C ASN A 258 12.87 -0.96 7.99
N VAL A 259 12.26 -0.54 6.88
CA VAL A 259 10.81 -0.51 6.67
C VAL A 259 10.43 -1.65 5.75
N GLN A 260 9.37 -2.38 6.12
CA GLN A 260 8.81 -3.46 5.32
C GLN A 260 8.08 -2.90 4.09
N VAL A 261 8.24 -3.52 2.93
CA VAL A 261 7.58 -3.09 1.70
C VAL A 261 6.98 -4.24 0.91
N MET A 262 5.82 -3.98 0.33
CA MET A 262 5.26 -4.74 -0.79
C MET A 262 4.99 -3.78 -1.95
N ILE A 263 5.02 -4.28 -3.18
CA ILE A 263 4.82 -3.49 -4.40
C ILE A 263 3.40 -3.74 -4.91
N GLU A 264 2.66 -2.70 -5.23
CA GLU A 264 1.37 -2.86 -5.92
C GLU A 264 1.58 -3.03 -7.43
N GLY A 265 0.68 -3.74 -8.08
CA GLY A 265 0.80 -4.18 -9.46
C GLY A 265 -0.49 -4.08 -10.28
N PRO A 266 -0.34 -4.14 -11.61
CA PRO A 266 -1.32 -3.66 -12.56
C PRO A 266 -2.68 -4.33 -12.46
N GLY A 267 -3.69 -3.58 -12.91
CA GLY A 267 -5.06 -4.06 -13.06
C GLY A 267 -5.30 -4.76 -14.40
N HIS A 268 -5.73 -4.02 -15.42
CA HIS A 268 -6.20 -4.61 -16.67
C HIS A 268 -5.03 -5.05 -17.56
N VAL A 269 -4.68 -6.33 -17.52
CA VAL A 269 -3.58 -6.92 -18.30
C VAL A 269 -4.08 -8.13 -19.09
N PRO A 270 -3.80 -8.25 -20.40
CA PRO A 270 -4.17 -9.44 -21.16
C PRO A 270 -3.31 -10.64 -20.72
N LEU A 271 -3.88 -11.85 -20.80
CA LEU A 271 -3.30 -13.05 -20.20
C LEU A 271 -1.86 -13.35 -20.67
N ASP A 272 -1.56 -13.06 -21.94
CA ASP A 272 -0.24 -13.23 -22.55
C ASP A 272 0.84 -12.29 -21.98
N GLN A 273 0.45 -11.24 -21.26
CA GLN A 273 1.36 -10.29 -20.62
C GLN A 273 1.50 -10.50 -19.11
N VAL A 274 0.67 -11.34 -18.48
CA VAL A 274 0.69 -11.55 -17.02
C VAL A 274 2.06 -12.06 -16.57
N GLU A 275 2.60 -13.09 -17.22
CA GLU A 275 3.91 -13.65 -16.88
C GLU A 275 5.02 -12.61 -16.99
N THR A 276 4.99 -11.78 -18.04
CA THR A 276 5.96 -10.70 -18.24
C THR A 276 5.92 -9.70 -17.09
N ASN A 277 4.74 -9.30 -16.63
CA ASN A 277 4.61 -8.36 -15.51
C ASN A 277 5.15 -8.94 -14.20
N ILE A 278 4.91 -10.23 -13.93
CA ILE A 278 5.51 -10.92 -12.77
C ILE A 278 7.03 -10.91 -12.86
N ARG A 279 7.61 -11.31 -14.00
CA ARG A 279 9.07 -11.35 -14.18
C ARG A 279 9.71 -9.98 -14.06
N LEU A 280 9.08 -8.95 -14.61
CA LEU A 280 9.54 -7.56 -14.51
C LEU A 280 9.57 -7.10 -13.06
N GLN A 281 8.49 -7.31 -12.30
CA GLN A 281 8.46 -6.91 -10.90
C GLN A 281 9.52 -7.63 -10.07
N LYS A 282 9.66 -8.95 -10.23
CA LYS A 282 10.66 -9.71 -9.47
C LYS A 282 12.09 -9.26 -9.75
N THR A 283 12.37 -8.89 -11.00
CA THR A 283 13.69 -8.37 -11.40
C THR A 283 13.94 -6.95 -10.92
N LEU A 284 12.98 -6.04 -11.09
CA LEU A 284 13.18 -4.61 -10.80
C LEU A 284 13.08 -4.29 -9.30
N CYS A 285 12.27 -5.06 -8.57
CA CYS A 285 11.95 -4.82 -7.16
C CYS A 285 12.57 -5.86 -6.23
N ASP A 286 13.63 -6.55 -6.67
CA ASP A 286 14.44 -7.47 -5.85
C ASP A 286 13.57 -8.49 -5.08
N ASN A 287 12.71 -9.20 -5.82
CA ASN A 287 11.78 -10.21 -5.31
C ASN A 287 10.74 -9.75 -4.26
N ALA A 288 10.61 -8.45 -3.98
CA ALA A 288 9.63 -7.94 -3.02
C ALA A 288 8.22 -8.54 -3.25
N PRO A 289 7.40 -8.74 -2.20
CA PRO A 289 6.03 -9.21 -2.34
C PRO A 289 5.24 -8.34 -3.33
N PHE A 290 4.42 -8.97 -4.17
CA PHE A 290 3.69 -8.28 -5.23
C PHE A 290 2.19 -8.39 -4.98
N TYR A 291 1.51 -7.25 -4.92
CA TYR A 291 0.10 -7.12 -4.57
C TYR A 291 -0.67 -6.57 -5.78
N ILE A 292 -1.47 -7.40 -6.44
CA ILE A 292 -2.06 -7.10 -7.75
C ILE A 292 -3.57 -6.83 -7.59
N LEU A 293 -4.08 -5.84 -8.33
CA LEU A 293 -5.53 -5.61 -8.46
C LEU A 293 -6.12 -6.43 -9.63
N GLY A 294 -6.20 -7.75 -9.45
CA GLY A 294 -6.70 -8.69 -10.46
C GLY A 294 -6.69 -10.13 -9.97
#